data_AF-A0A8T4KA77-F1
#
_entry.id   AF-A0A8T4KA77-F1
#
_cell.length_a   1.000
_cell.length_b   1.000
_cell.length_c   1.000
_cell.angle_alpha   90.00
_cell.angle_beta   90.00
_cell.angle_gamma   90.00
#
_symmetry.space_group_name_H-M   'P 1'
#
loop_
_entity.id
_entity.type
_entity.pdbx_description
1 polymer ?
#
loop_
_entity_poly.entity_id
_entity_poly.type
_entity_poly.pdbx_seq_one_letter_code
_entity_poly.pdbx_strand_id
1 'polypeptide(L)'
;MDFHGVAENASFSSSTSVKIGILGGIGPEATGEFYSKLIKELQKRKLIERNIDFPHIVINSIPASELVFDKIPDNDLKPYIEELPPLGGMY
;
A
#
# COMPACT_ATOMS: atom_id res chain seq x y z
N MET A 1 -7.19 -45.88 -2.84
CA MET A 1 -6.12 -45.03 -3.39
C MET A 1 -6.49 -43.64 -2.96
N ASP A 2 -5.93 -43.21 -1.84
CA ASP A 2 -6.38 -42.01 -1.14
C ASP A 2 -5.35 -40.93 -1.40
N PHE A 3 -5.70 -39.97 -2.25
CA PHE A 3 -4.89 -38.76 -2.46
C PHE A 3 -5.15 -37.79 -1.31
N HIS A 4 -4.30 -37.89 -0.28
CA HIS A 4 -4.05 -36.80 0.66
C HIS A 4 -3.26 -35.71 -0.08
N GLY A 5 -3.89 -34.56 -0.29
CA GLY A 5 -3.25 -33.34 -0.76
C GLY A 5 -3.69 -32.17 0.10
N VAL A 6 -3.33 -32.19 1.38
CA VAL A 6 -3.39 -31.02 2.25
C VAL A 6 -2.30 -30.08 1.75
N ALA A 7 -2.69 -28.96 1.13
CA ALA A 7 -1.77 -27.86 0.87
C ALA A 7 -1.37 -27.25 2.22
N GLU A 8 -0.22 -27.74 2.68
CA GLU A 8 0.56 -27.30 3.81
C GLU A 8 0.79 -25.78 3.78
N ASN A 9 0.23 -25.11 4.79
CA ASN A 9 0.81 -24.00 5.53
C ASN A 9 1.85 -23.16 4.77
N ALA A 10 1.39 -22.09 4.12
CA ALA A 10 2.24 -20.93 3.89
C ALA A 10 2.65 -20.37 5.26
N SER A 11 3.76 -20.89 5.79
CA SER A 11 4.41 -20.39 7.00
C SER A 11 4.82 -18.95 6.73
N PHE A 12 4.07 -18.00 7.28
CA PHE A 12 4.43 -16.60 7.27
C PHE A 12 5.71 -16.47 8.10
N SER A 13 6.86 -16.41 7.42
CA SER A 13 8.16 -16.21 8.06
C SER A 13 8.12 -14.90 8.84
N SER A 14 8.27 -15.00 10.16
CA SER A 14 7.95 -13.98 11.15
C SER A 14 8.92 -12.78 11.19
N SER A 15 9.38 -12.24 10.05
CA SER A 15 10.36 -11.14 10.08
C SER A 15 10.36 -10.17 8.90
N THR A 16 9.38 -10.21 7.99
CA THR A 16 9.22 -9.14 7.01
C THR A 16 8.17 -8.16 7.50
N SER A 17 8.60 -7.05 8.12
CA SER A 17 7.73 -5.92 8.42
C SER A 17 6.98 -5.51 7.15
N VAL A 18 5.66 -5.67 7.13
CA VAL A 18 4.85 -5.30 5.95
C VAL A 18 4.95 -3.79 5.77
N LYS A 19 5.43 -3.36 4.60
CA LYS A 19 5.52 -1.96 4.19
C LYS A 19 4.40 -1.64 3.22
N ILE A 20 3.66 -0.56 3.46
CA ILE A 20 2.55 -0.12 2.62
C ILE A 20 2.89 1.27 2.08
N GLY A 21 2.93 1.41 0.76
CA GLY A 21 3.04 2.70 0.08
C GLY A 21 1.67 3.19 -0.38
N ILE A 22 1.32 4.42 -0.03
CA ILE A 22 0.07 5.08 -0.45
C ILE A 22 0.45 6.29 -1.31
N LEU A 23 0.12 6.24 -2.60
CA LEU A 23 0.12 7.42 -3.47
C LEU A 23 -1.23 8.11 -3.31
N GLY A 24 -1.24 9.26 -2.65
CA GLY A 24 -2.43 10.04 -2.35
C GLY A 24 -2.29 11.48 -2.85
N GLY A 25 -3.13 12.38 -2.32
CA GLY A 25 -3.13 13.81 -2.68
C GLY A 25 -4.06 14.19 -3.82
N ILE A 26 -4.67 13.21 -4.52
CA ILE A 26 -5.83 13.40 -5.42
C ILE A 26 -7.09 13.58 -4.55
N GLY A 27 -7.16 14.70 -3.84
CA GLY A 27 -8.02 14.85 -2.67
C GLY A 27 -7.28 14.51 -1.38
N PRO A 28 -6.67 15.50 -0.70
CA PRO A 28 -5.94 15.27 0.54
C PRO A 28 -6.85 14.71 1.65
N GLU A 29 -8.11 15.12 1.70
CA GLU A 29 -9.10 14.62 2.64
C GLU A 29 -9.41 13.14 2.41
N ALA A 30 -9.56 12.73 1.14
CA ALA A 30 -9.80 11.32 0.78
C ALA A 30 -8.62 10.43 1.19
N THR A 31 -7.40 10.95 1.07
CA THR A 31 -6.18 10.24 1.51
C THR A 31 -6.18 10.03 3.03
N GLY A 32 -6.56 11.06 3.80
CA GLY A 32 -6.70 10.95 5.26
C GLY A 32 -7.82 9.99 5.69
N GLU A 33 -8.95 10.00 4.98
CA GLU A 33 -10.05 9.07 5.23
C GLU A 33 -9.64 7.63 4.92
N PHE A 34 -8.94 7.39 3.80
CA PHE A 34 -8.41 6.09 3.43
C PHE A 34 -7.49 5.53 4.52
N TYR A 35 -6.51 6.32 4.97
CA TYR A 35 -5.62 5.91 6.05
C TYR A 35 -6.40 5.52 7.31
N SER A 36 -7.37 6.34 7.69
CA SER A 36 -8.21 6.08 8.87
C SER A 36 -9.01 4.77 8.74
N LYS A 37 -9.58 4.49 7.56
CA LYS A 37 -10.32 3.25 7.27
C LYS A 37 -9.40 2.04 7.27
N LEU A 38 -8.21 2.15 6.68
CA LEU A 38 -7.20 1.10 6.66
C LEU A 38 -6.84 0.66 8.10
N ILE A 39 -6.48 1.61 8.96
CA ILE A 39 -6.13 1.31 10.36
C ILE A 39 -7.30 0.67 11.10
N LYS A 40 -8.52 1.21 10.97
CA LYS A 40 -9.72 0.65 11.60
C LYS A 40 -9.99 -0.79 11.17
N GLU A 41 -9.85 -1.10 9.88
CA GLU A 41 -10.04 -2.46 9.36
C GLU A 41 -8.96 -3.42 9.86
N LEU A 42 -7.70 -2.98 9.94
CA LEU A 42 -6.61 -3.80 10.49
C LEU A 42 -6.83 -4.12 11.99
N GLN A 43 -7.27 -3.13 12.76
CA GLN A 43 -7.64 -3.33 14.17
C GLN A 43 -8.86 -4.25 14.32
N LYS A 44 -9.90 -4.06 13.51
CA LYS A 44 -11.11 -4.91 13.51
C LYS A 44 -10.79 -6.38 13.23
N ARG A 45 -9.80 -6.62 12.37
CA ARG A 45 -9.30 -7.96 12.03
C ARG A 45 -8.32 -8.52 13.08
N LYS A 46 -8.07 -7.80 14.17
CA LYS A 46 -7.09 -8.14 15.22
C LYS A 46 -5.68 -8.36 14.69
N LEU A 47 -5.32 -7.67 13.61
CA LEU A 47 -3.98 -7.68 13.03
C LEU A 47 -3.06 -6.65 13.71
N ILE A 48 -3.67 -5.64 14.34
CA ILE A 48 -2.99 -4.58 15.09
C ILE A 48 -3.65 -4.44 16.45
N GLU A 49 -2.91 -4.73 17.51
CA GLU A 49 -3.39 -4.57 18.90
C GLU A 49 -2.50 -3.60 19.68
N ARG A 50 -1.21 -3.59 19.38
CA ARG A 50 -0.20 -2.75 20.04
C ARG A 50 0.51 -1.88 19.00
N ASN A 51 1.19 -0.85 19.46
CA ASN A 51 1.89 0.09 18.58
C ASN A 51 2.96 -0.57 17.68
N ILE A 52 3.56 -1.68 18.13
CA ILE A 52 4.56 -2.43 17.36
C ILE A 52 3.95 -3.23 16.20
N ASP A 53 2.64 -3.48 16.25
CA ASP A 53 1.94 -4.27 15.25
C ASP A 53 1.50 -3.39 14.06
N PHE A 54 1.63 -2.07 14.15
CA PHE A 54 1.32 -1.16 13.04
C PHE A 54 2.30 -1.38 11.87
N PRO A 55 1.80 -1.54 10.63
CA PRO A 55 2.67 -1.65 9.47
C PRO A 55 3.40 -0.32 9.24
N HIS A 56 4.56 -0.41 8.62
CA HIS A 56 5.26 0.78 8.18
C HIS A 56 4.55 1.35 6.95
N ILE A 57 3.89 2.50 7.11
CA ILE A 57 3.11 3.16 6.05
C ILE A 57 3.83 4.42 5.60
N VAL A 58 4.05 4.56 4.29
CA VAL A 58 4.54 5.79 3.66
C VAL A 58 3.43 6.36 2.79
N ILE A 59 3.00 7.59 3.10
CA ILE A 59 2.00 8.32 2.31
C ILE A 59 2.72 9.41 1.53
N ASN A 60 2.71 9.30 0.21
CA ASN A 60 3.15 10.36 -0.68
C ASN A 60 1.91 11.07 -1.22
N SER A 61 1.60 12.24 -0.63
CA SER A 61 0.52 13.10 -1.10
C SER A 61 1.04 13.98 -2.22
N ILE A 62 0.79 13.57 -3.45
CA ILE A 62 1.16 14.34 -4.64
C ILE A 62 0.02 15.33 -4.90
N PRO A 63 0.27 16.65 -4.90
CA PRO A 63 -0.71 17.65 -5.29
C PRO A 63 -0.92 17.57 -6.81
N ALA A 64 -1.56 16.50 -7.25
CA ALA A 64 -1.96 16.34 -8.63
C ALA A 64 -3.09 17.34 -8.90
N SER A 65 -2.95 18.12 -9.98
CA SER A 65 -4.11 18.79 -10.57
C SER A 65 -5.20 17.74 -10.75
N GLU A 66 -6.41 18.05 -10.26
CA GLU A 66 -7.61 17.22 -10.32
C GLU A 66 -7.53 16.14 -11.42
N LEU A 67 -7.24 14.88 -11.04
CA LEU A 67 -7.23 13.76 -11.99
C LEU A 67 -8.69 13.41 -12.35
N VAL A 68 -9.36 14.33 -13.04
CA VAL A 68 -10.75 14.24 -13.47
C VAL A 68 -10.77 13.66 -14.88
N PHE A 69 -10.14 12.51 -15.11
CA PHE A 69 -10.19 11.89 -16.44
C PHE A 69 -10.23 10.37 -16.35
N ASP A 70 -11.25 9.77 -16.96
CA ASP A 70 -11.40 8.32 -17.17
C ASP A 70 -10.25 7.71 -17.99
N LYS A 71 -9.43 8.55 -18.64
CA LYS A 71 -8.21 8.19 -19.36
C LYS A 71 -7.17 9.28 -19.17
N ILE A 72 -6.16 9.01 -18.34
CA ILE A 72 -4.96 9.85 -18.27
C ILE A 72 -4.08 9.46 -19.47
N PRO A 73 -3.74 10.39 -20.38
CA PRO A 73 -2.83 10.09 -21.48
C PRO A 73 -1.43 9.79 -20.94
N ASP A 74 -0.72 8.85 -21.57
CA ASP A 74 0.59 8.36 -21.09
C ASP A 74 1.61 9.47 -20.82
N ASN A 75 1.49 10.61 -21.50
CA ASN A 75 2.38 11.75 -21.33
C ASN A 75 2.19 12.47 -19.99
N ASP A 76 0.98 12.44 -19.42
CA ASP A 76 0.67 13.05 -18.12
C ASP A 76 1.00 12.11 -16.95
N LEU A 77 1.20 10.80 -17.23
CA LEU A 77 1.71 9.82 -16.26
C LEU A 77 3.23 9.90 -16.07
N LYS A 78 3.97 10.39 -17.08
CA LYS A 78 5.44 10.47 -17.04
C LYS A 78 6.01 11.09 -15.77
N PRO A 79 5.57 12.28 -15.29
CA PRO A 79 6.14 12.86 -14.08
C PRO A 79 5.94 11.97 -12.84
N TYR A 80 4.81 11.25 -12.75
CA TYR A 80 4.54 10.35 -11.62
C TYR A 80 5.35 9.05 -11.68
N ILE A 81 5.72 8.60 -12.88
CA ILE A 81 6.53 7.39 -13.09
C ILE A 81 8.03 7.71 -12.97
N GLU A 82 8.46 8.87 -13.46
CA GLU A 82 9.87 9.31 -13.48
C GLU A 82 10.35 9.83 -12.11
N GLU A 83 9.46 10.40 -11.29
CA GLU A 83 9.77 10.80 -9.91
C GLU A 83 9.88 9.61 -8.93
N LEU A 84 9.46 8.41 -9.33
CA LEU A 84 9.72 7.20 -8.55
C LEU A 84 11.18 6.79 -8.78
N PRO A 85 12.05 6.85 -7.75
CA PRO A 85 13.40 6.33 -7.91
C PRO A 85 13.30 4.84 -8.30
N PRO A 86 14.10 4.38 -9.27
CA PRO A 86 14.07 2.99 -9.67
C PRO A 86 14.32 2.12 -8.44
N LEU A 87 13.35 1.25 -8.13
CA LEU A 87 13.46 0.22 -7.09
C LEU A 87 14.48 -0.84 -7.56
N GLY A 88 15.76 -0.47 -7.52
CA GLY A 88 16.81 -1.28 -8.13
C GLY A 88 18.13 -0.56 -8.20
N GLY A 89 18.63 -0.06 -7.07
CA GLY A 89 20.02 0.35 -6.96
C GLY A 89 20.24 1.50 -6.01
N MET A 90 20.36 1.21 -4.72
CA MET A 90 21.31 1.92 -3.87
C MET A 90 22.05 0.87 -3.04
N TYR A 91 23.38 0.98 -3.08
CA TYR A 91 24.39 0.17 -2.39
C TYR A 91 24.15 0.11 -0.87
#